data_AF-R1FYT3-F1
#
_entry.id   AF-R1FYT3-F1
#
_cell.length_a   1.000
_cell.length_b   1.000
_cell.length_c   1.000
_cell.angle_alpha   90.00
_cell.angle_beta   90.00
_cell.angle_gamma   90.00
#
_symmetry.space_group_name_H-M   'P 1'
#
loop_
_entity.id
_entity.type
_entity.pdbx_description
1 polymer ?
#
loop_
_entity_poly.entity_id
_entity_poly.type
_entity_poly.pdbx_seq_one_letter_code
_entity_poly.pdbx_strand_id
1 'polypeptide(L)'
;MWHVARLLQAPLSAQLKIPADPSDPWYAASGSEIKQTNLLFVSFLLNDLGHMLLSPALNDTALVIHHLGFIGASFICASYRFLPLPFSWLICGEASTILLNVRWGLLASGRAETTAMRVVEPAFALLFALARVIGYGAGLAHLWFHRERVGEGVPSGVVRSLLLLLLAGYALNLSWMRKIVAMGRSRKRRA
;
A
#
# COMPACT_ATOMS: atom_id res chain seq x y z
N MET A 1 -3.02 -12.37 2.08
CA MET A 1 -3.92 -11.97 3.20
C MET A 1 -3.60 -12.67 4.52
N TRP A 2 -3.09 -13.91 4.51
CA TRP A 2 -2.74 -14.64 5.75
C TRP A 2 -1.84 -13.86 6.71
N HIS A 3 -0.81 -13.16 6.21
CA HIS A 3 0.10 -12.36 7.05
C HIS A 3 -0.61 -11.23 7.81
N VAL A 4 -1.58 -10.55 7.18
CA VAL A 4 -2.38 -9.50 7.84
C VAL A 4 -3.23 -10.08 8.95
N ALA A 5 -3.95 -11.17 8.67
CA ALA A 5 -4.81 -11.82 9.65
C ALA A 5 -4.02 -12.30 10.87
N ARG A 6 -2.82 -12.85 10.65
CA ARG A 6 -1.95 -13.32 11.73
C ARG A 6 -1.41 -12.18 12.59
N LEU A 7 -0.94 -11.08 11.98
CA LEU A 7 -0.47 -9.91 12.72
C LEU A 7 -1.61 -9.19 13.45
N LEU A 8 -2.83 -9.16 12.91
CA LEU A 8 -4.00 -8.59 13.62
C LEU A 8 -4.35 -9.35 14.90
N GLN A 9 -3.97 -10.63 15.00
CA GLN A 9 -4.13 -11.46 16.19
C GLN A 9 -2.92 -11.40 17.14
N ALA A 10 -1.82 -10.77 16.71
CA ALA A 10 -0.62 -10.65 17.51
C ALA A 10 -0.80 -9.62 18.64
N PRO A 11 -0.04 -9.72 19.75
CA PRO A 11 0.05 -8.65 20.73
C PRO A 11 0.48 -7.33 20.08
N LEU A 12 -0.01 -6.20 20.58
CA LEU A 12 0.27 -4.87 20.01
C LEU A 12 1.77 -4.58 19.85
N SER A 13 2.61 -5.06 20.77
CA SER A 13 4.07 -4.94 20.67
C SER A 13 4.59 -5.58 19.38
N ALA A 14 4.16 -6.81 19.08
CA ALA A 14 4.52 -7.55 17.88
C ALA A 14 3.89 -6.99 16.59
N GLN A 15 2.77 -6.26 16.70
CA GLN A 15 2.17 -5.54 15.56
C GLN A 15 2.99 -4.32 15.14
N LEU A 16 3.64 -3.66 16.11
CA LEU A 16 4.35 -2.39 15.91
C LEU A 16 5.86 -2.56 15.76
N LYS A 17 6.43 -3.64 16.31
CA LYS A 17 7.86 -3.94 16.28
C LYS A 17 8.11 -5.43 16.36
N ILE A 18 9.04 -5.96 15.57
CA ILE A 18 9.43 -7.36 15.72
C ILE A 18 10.17 -7.50 17.05
N PRO A 19 9.84 -8.51 17.87
CA PRO A 19 10.59 -8.79 19.10
C PRO A 19 12.11 -8.87 18.86
N ALA A 20 12.88 -8.41 19.84
CA ALA A 20 14.34 -8.52 19.83
C ALA A 20 14.80 -9.91 20.29
N ASP A 21 14.06 -10.52 21.22
CA ASP A 21 14.32 -11.85 21.76
C ASP A 21 13.91 -12.94 20.75
N PRO A 22 14.85 -13.76 20.25
CA PRO A 22 14.55 -14.87 19.35
C PRO A 22 13.64 -15.96 19.94
N SER A 23 13.53 -16.04 21.27
CA SER A 23 12.65 -17.00 21.95
C SER A 23 11.18 -16.55 21.99
N ASP A 24 10.89 -15.29 21.66
CA ASP A 24 9.52 -14.78 21.58
C ASP A 24 8.78 -15.53 20.44
N PRO A 25 7.59 -16.11 20.70
CA PRO A 25 6.82 -16.85 19.69
C PRO A 25 6.47 -15.99 18.46
N TRP A 26 6.46 -14.66 18.61
CA TRP A 26 6.20 -13.70 17.55
C TRP A 26 7.46 -13.21 16.84
N TYR A 27 8.66 -13.58 17.28
CA TYR A 27 9.92 -13.24 16.61
C TYR A 27 9.96 -13.81 15.19
N ALA A 28 9.78 -15.14 15.07
CA ALA A 28 9.84 -15.83 13.79
C ALA A 28 8.61 -15.53 12.92
N ALA A 29 7.43 -15.43 13.55
CA ALA A 29 6.19 -15.05 12.88
C ALA A 29 6.33 -13.67 12.24
N SER A 30 6.42 -12.62 13.06
CA SER A 30 6.47 -11.24 12.59
C SER A 30 7.71 -11.00 11.72
N GLY A 31 8.85 -11.63 12.05
CA GLY A 31 10.07 -11.54 11.26
C GLY A 31 9.93 -12.08 9.83
N SER A 32 9.44 -13.31 9.68
CA SER A 32 9.28 -13.95 8.36
C SER A 32 8.15 -13.31 7.55
N GLU A 33 7.03 -12.98 8.19
CA GLU A 33 5.87 -12.34 7.57
C GLU A 33 6.21 -10.96 7.03
N ILE A 34 6.95 -10.14 7.80
CA ILE A 34 7.41 -8.84 7.32
C ILE A 34 8.38 -9.01 6.18
N LYS A 35 9.36 -9.91 6.28
CA LYS A 35 10.32 -10.09 5.20
C LYS A 35 9.62 -10.41 3.88
N GLN A 36 8.66 -11.35 3.91
CA GLN A 36 7.88 -11.72 2.73
C GLN A 36 6.99 -10.57 2.25
N THR A 37 6.22 -9.96 3.15
CA THR A 37 5.34 -8.84 2.85
C THR A 37 6.10 -7.66 2.25
N ASN A 38 7.21 -7.31 2.87
CA ASN A 38 8.05 -6.19 2.50
C ASN A 38 8.75 -6.44 1.16
N LEU A 39 9.22 -7.67 0.92
CA LEU A 39 9.76 -8.06 -0.37
C LEU A 39 8.70 -7.95 -1.48
N LEU A 40 7.50 -8.50 -1.25
CA LEU A 40 6.39 -8.39 -2.20
C LEU A 40 6.05 -6.92 -2.49
N PHE A 41 5.97 -6.09 -1.45
CA PHE A 41 5.66 -4.67 -1.57
C PHE A 41 6.71 -3.93 -2.39
N VAL A 42 8.00 -4.11 -2.08
CA VAL A 42 9.09 -3.51 -2.86
C VAL A 42 9.09 -4.02 -4.30
N SER A 43 8.81 -5.30 -4.55
CA SER A 43 8.70 -5.83 -5.90
C SER A 43 7.61 -5.13 -6.72
N PHE A 44 6.44 -4.89 -6.14
CA PHE A 44 5.40 -4.08 -6.80
C PHE A 44 5.89 -2.66 -7.09
N LEU A 45 6.49 -1.99 -6.11
CA LEU A 45 6.95 -0.61 -6.29
C LEU A 45 8.05 -0.48 -7.35
N LEU A 46 8.99 -1.43 -7.40
CA LEU A 46 10.05 -1.45 -8.40
C LEU A 46 9.50 -1.74 -9.80
N ASN A 47 8.56 -2.68 -9.92
CA ASN A 47 7.88 -2.97 -11.18
C ASN A 47 7.16 -1.73 -11.71
N ASP A 48 6.37 -1.07 -10.87
CA ASP A 48 5.60 0.12 -11.26
C ASP A 48 6.52 1.29 -11.60
N LEU A 49 7.59 1.48 -10.81
CA LEU A 49 8.62 2.49 -11.11
C LEU A 49 9.29 2.24 -12.46
N GLY A 50 9.63 0.98 -12.77
CA GLY A 50 10.15 0.60 -14.07
C GLY A 50 9.20 0.98 -15.21
N HIS A 51 7.91 0.63 -15.08
CA HIS A 51 6.91 0.99 -16.09
C HIS A 51 6.75 2.50 -16.28
N MET A 52 6.77 3.28 -15.20
CA MET A 52 6.67 4.75 -15.24
C MET A 52 7.88 5.40 -15.92
N LEU A 53 9.09 4.94 -15.58
CA LEU A 53 10.32 5.50 -16.14
C LEU A 53 10.50 5.14 -17.62
N LEU A 54 10.03 3.97 -18.04
CA LEU A 54 10.10 3.50 -19.42
C LEU A 54 8.95 4.02 -20.30
N SER A 55 7.87 4.53 -19.70
CA SER A 55 6.69 5.00 -20.42
C SER A 55 6.41 6.48 -20.11
N PRO A 56 6.82 7.42 -20.97
CA PRO A 56 6.62 8.86 -20.72
C PRO A 56 5.16 9.27 -20.46
N ALA A 57 4.20 8.55 -21.04
CA ALA A 57 2.77 8.77 -20.82
C ALA A 57 2.29 8.45 -19.39
N LEU A 58 3.10 7.72 -18.61
CA LEU A 58 2.85 7.32 -17.23
C LEU A 58 3.67 8.11 -16.21
N ASN A 59 4.52 9.02 -16.65
CA ASN A 59 5.46 9.74 -15.79
C ASN A 59 4.76 10.85 -15.00
N ASP A 60 4.01 10.45 -13.97
CA ASP A 60 3.46 11.34 -12.96
C ASP A 60 4.49 11.50 -11.84
N THR A 61 5.07 12.70 -11.70
CA THR A 61 6.07 13.01 -10.68
C THR A 61 5.61 12.70 -9.27
N ALA A 62 4.33 12.91 -8.95
CA ALA A 62 3.79 12.60 -7.62
C ALA A 62 3.79 11.09 -7.37
N LEU A 63 3.51 10.28 -8.40
CA LEU A 63 3.54 8.82 -8.33
C LEU A 63 4.98 8.31 -8.18
N VAL A 64 5.94 8.88 -8.91
CA VAL A 64 7.37 8.54 -8.78
C VAL A 64 7.90 8.84 -7.37
N ILE A 65 7.65 10.06 -6.86
CA ILE A 65 8.06 10.45 -5.50
C ILE A 65 7.42 9.53 -4.47
N HIS A 66 6.14 9.21 -4.62
CA HIS A 66 5.45 8.26 -3.75
C HIS A 66 6.16 6.90 -3.74
N HIS A 67 6.47 6.32 -4.90
CA HIS A 67 7.14 5.02 -4.99
C HIS A 67 8.53 5.04 -4.36
N LEU A 68 9.35 6.04 -4.70
CA LEU A 68 10.68 6.20 -4.09
C LEU A 68 10.61 6.35 -2.57
N GLY A 69 9.63 7.12 -2.08
CA GLY A 69 9.38 7.28 -0.64
C GLY A 69 9.05 5.96 0.03
N PHE A 70 8.12 5.17 -0.51
CA PHE A 70 7.72 3.89 0.06
C PHE A 70 8.80 2.79 -0.09
N ILE A 71 9.63 2.83 -1.13
CA ILE A 71 10.84 2.01 -1.24
C ILE A 71 11.82 2.37 -0.12
N GLY A 72 12.13 3.65 0.07
CA GLY A 72 13.00 4.09 1.16
C GLY A 72 12.47 3.70 2.54
N ALA A 73 11.17 3.90 2.78
CA ALA A 73 10.51 3.50 4.01
C ALA A 73 10.58 1.99 4.27
N SER A 74 10.47 1.17 3.21
CA SER A 74 10.64 -0.28 3.30
C SER A 74 12.02 -0.67 3.84
N PHE A 75 13.09 -0.07 3.32
CA PHE A 75 14.46 -0.33 3.78
C PHE A 75 14.70 0.13 5.22
N ILE A 76 14.16 1.30 5.58
CA ILE A 76 14.25 1.84 6.94
C ILE A 76 13.51 0.93 7.93
N CYS A 77 12.26 0.57 7.65
CA CYS A 77 11.46 -0.28 8.51
C CYS A 77 12.05 -1.68 8.65
N ALA A 78 12.62 -2.24 7.58
CA ALA A 78 13.36 -3.51 7.66
C ALA A 78 14.59 -3.41 8.59
N SER A 79 15.38 -2.34 8.46
CA SER A 79 16.58 -2.10 9.28
C SER A 79 16.24 -1.95 10.77
N TYR A 80 15.17 -1.22 11.09
CA TYR A 80 14.71 -1.00 12.47
C TYR A 80 13.75 -2.07 13.00
N ARG A 81 13.41 -3.08 12.19
CA ARG A 81 12.42 -4.13 12.53
C ARG A 81 11.08 -3.54 13.00
N PHE A 82 10.65 -2.49 12.32
CA PHE A 82 9.62 -1.55 12.75
C PHE A 82 8.43 -1.55 11.79
N LEU A 83 7.21 -1.32 12.32
CA LEU A 83 5.94 -1.30 11.58
C LEU A 83 5.61 -2.58 10.77
N PRO A 84 5.61 -3.78 11.40
CA PRO A 84 5.13 -5.01 10.78
C PRO A 84 3.78 -4.92 10.11
N LEU A 85 2.78 -4.58 10.93
CA LEU A 85 1.39 -4.58 10.53
C LEU A 85 1.12 -3.51 9.46
N PRO A 86 1.69 -2.29 9.54
CA PRO A 86 1.62 -1.32 8.46
C PRO A 86 2.02 -1.81 7.09
N PHE A 87 3.18 -2.46 6.97
CA PHE A 87 3.58 -3.01 5.69
C PHE A 87 2.66 -4.14 5.22
N SER A 88 2.07 -4.90 6.14
CA SER A 88 1.11 -5.94 5.81
C SER A 88 -0.21 -5.43 5.25
N TRP A 89 -0.76 -4.31 5.73
CA TRP A 89 -1.94 -3.75 5.07
C TRP A 89 -1.60 -2.88 3.85
N LEU A 90 -0.38 -2.32 3.75
CA LEU A 90 0.07 -1.61 2.55
C LEU A 90 0.08 -2.52 1.31
N ILE A 91 0.62 -3.74 1.43
CA ILE A 91 0.64 -4.69 0.31
C ILE A 91 -0.78 -5.07 -0.16
N CYS A 92 -1.79 -5.02 0.71
CA CYS A 92 -3.18 -5.24 0.30
C CYS A 92 -3.66 -4.18 -0.69
N GLY A 93 -3.12 -2.96 -0.60
CA GLY A 93 -3.37 -1.89 -1.56
C GLY A 93 -2.91 -2.26 -2.98
N GLU A 94 -1.86 -3.07 -3.11
CA GLU A 94 -1.34 -3.49 -4.43
C GLU A 94 -2.26 -4.47 -5.15
N ALA A 95 -3.22 -5.09 -4.46
CA ALA A 95 -4.22 -5.93 -5.11
C ALA A 95 -5.05 -5.15 -6.16
N SER A 96 -5.34 -3.86 -5.92
CA SER A 96 -6.03 -3.03 -6.91
C SER A 96 -5.18 -2.75 -8.15
N THR A 97 -3.85 -2.78 -8.03
CA THR A 97 -2.91 -2.54 -9.13
C THR A 97 -3.01 -3.63 -10.20
N ILE A 98 -3.31 -4.87 -9.81
CA ILE A 98 -3.54 -5.98 -10.76
C ILE A 98 -4.69 -5.63 -11.71
N LEU A 99 -5.83 -5.15 -11.18
CA LEU A 99 -6.97 -4.75 -12.01
C LEU A 99 -6.69 -3.47 -12.80
N LEU A 100 -5.88 -2.55 -12.26
CA LEU A 100 -5.41 -1.38 -13.00
C LEU A 100 -4.58 -1.77 -14.22
N ASN A 101 -3.67 -2.74 -14.07
CA ASN A 101 -2.82 -3.24 -15.15
C ASN A 101 -3.65 -3.97 -16.21
N VAL A 102 -4.63 -4.77 -15.80
CA VAL A 102 -5.60 -5.38 -16.75
C VAL A 102 -6.38 -4.31 -17.50
N ARG A 103 -6.88 -3.28 -16.80
CA ARG A 103 -7.57 -2.14 -17.43
C ARG A 103 -6.67 -1.46 -18.46
N TRP A 104 -5.41 -1.22 -18.11
CA TRP A 104 -4.40 -0.65 -19.01
C TRP A 104 -4.18 -1.51 -20.25
N GLY A 105 -3.99 -2.83 -20.09
CA GLY A 105 -3.83 -3.75 -21.21
C GLY A 105 -5.05 -3.77 -22.14
N LEU A 106 -6.26 -3.69 -21.58
CA LEU A 106 -7.49 -3.58 -22.37
C LEU A 106 -7.58 -2.25 -23.14
N LEU A 107 -7.18 -1.13 -22.53
CA LEU A 107 -7.14 0.17 -23.22
C LEU A 107 -6.10 0.16 -24.35
N ALA A 108 -4.88 -0.30 -24.06
CA ALA A 108 -3.78 -0.33 -25.03
C ALA A 108 -4.07 -1.25 -26.23
N SER A 109 -4.89 -2.30 -26.04
CA SER A 109 -5.31 -3.21 -27.10
C SER A 109 -6.60 -2.79 -27.84
N GLY A 110 -7.10 -1.56 -27.61
CA GLY A 110 -8.30 -1.05 -28.28
C GLY A 110 -9.62 -1.67 -27.78
N ARG A 111 -9.61 -2.34 -26.62
CA ARG A 111 -10.74 -3.09 -26.05
C ARG A 111 -11.54 -2.29 -25.01
N ALA A 112 -11.53 -0.97 -25.13
CA ALA A 112 -12.15 -0.04 -24.17
C ALA A 112 -13.68 -0.20 -24.01
N GLU A 113 -14.37 -0.72 -25.04
CA GLU A 113 -15.83 -0.87 -25.06
C GLU A 113 -16.32 -2.31 -24.86
N THR A 114 -15.40 -3.22 -24.51
CA THR A 114 -15.72 -4.64 -24.31
C THR A 114 -16.41 -4.92 -22.98
N THR A 115 -17.12 -6.05 -22.88
CA THR A 115 -17.67 -6.56 -21.61
C THR A 115 -16.59 -6.72 -20.54
N ALA A 116 -15.39 -7.13 -20.93
CA ALA A 116 -14.25 -7.23 -20.02
C ALA A 116 -13.93 -5.88 -19.36
N MET A 117 -13.90 -4.78 -20.12
CA MET A 117 -13.69 -3.44 -19.55
C MET A 117 -14.83 -3.04 -18.60
N ARG A 118 -16.08 -3.35 -18.95
CA ARG A 118 -17.26 -3.06 -18.12
C ARG A 118 -17.26 -3.79 -16.77
N VAL A 119 -16.53 -4.90 -16.66
CA VAL A 119 -16.35 -5.63 -15.39
C VAL A 119 -15.10 -5.16 -14.65
N VAL A 120 -13.97 -5.01 -15.35
CA VAL A 120 -12.67 -4.66 -14.75
C VAL A 120 -12.68 -3.26 -14.15
N GLU A 121 -13.29 -2.27 -14.81
CA GLU A 121 -13.31 -0.89 -14.33
C GLU A 121 -14.02 -0.70 -12.96
N PRO A 122 -15.27 -1.18 -12.75
CA PRO A 122 -15.90 -1.10 -11.44
C PRO A 122 -15.23 -2.00 -10.40
N ALA A 123 -14.72 -3.17 -10.79
CA ALA A 123 -13.98 -4.05 -9.87
C ALA A 123 -12.69 -3.37 -9.37
N PHE A 124 -11.95 -2.70 -10.26
CA PHE A 124 -10.79 -1.88 -9.90
C PHE A 124 -11.19 -0.78 -8.92
N ALA A 125 -12.22 0.00 -9.23
CA ALA A 125 -12.67 1.10 -8.38
C ALA A 125 -13.10 0.62 -6.98
N LEU A 126 -13.83 -0.50 -6.91
CA LEU A 126 -14.26 -1.10 -5.65
C LEU A 126 -13.06 -1.58 -4.83
N LEU A 127 -12.14 -2.34 -5.45
CA LEU A 127 -10.97 -2.86 -4.76
C LEU A 127 -10.03 -1.75 -4.30
N PHE A 128 -9.87 -0.69 -5.11
CA PHE A 128 -9.14 0.52 -4.74
C PHE A 128 -9.77 1.16 -3.49
N ALA A 129 -11.09 1.36 -3.48
CA ALA A 129 -11.79 1.95 -2.33
C ALA A 129 -11.63 1.10 -1.07
N LEU A 130 -11.85 -0.22 -1.16
CA LEU A 130 -11.76 -1.12 -0.01
C LEU A 130 -10.34 -1.21 0.55
N ALA A 131 -9.33 -1.42 -0.31
CA ALA A 131 -7.96 -1.64 0.15
C ALA A 131 -7.23 -0.33 0.47
N ARG A 132 -7.26 0.65 -0.44
CA ARG A 132 -6.44 1.87 -0.37
C ARG A 132 -7.10 3.04 0.34
N VAL A 133 -8.43 3.05 0.46
CA VAL A 133 -9.14 4.10 1.21
C VAL A 133 -9.57 3.55 2.57
N ILE A 134 -10.40 2.51 2.61
CA ILE A 134 -10.96 1.99 3.87
C ILE A 134 -9.89 1.25 4.67
N GLY A 135 -9.22 0.26 4.06
CA GLY A 135 -8.20 -0.56 4.73
C GLY A 135 -7.00 0.27 5.19
N TYR A 136 -6.44 1.09 4.30
CA TYR A 136 -5.37 2.05 4.65
C TYR A 136 -5.84 2.98 5.78
N GLY A 137 -7.01 3.63 5.62
CA GLY A 137 -7.54 4.57 6.62
C GLY A 137 -7.72 3.93 7.99
N ALA A 138 -8.23 2.70 8.05
CA ALA A 138 -8.34 1.91 9.28
C ALA A 138 -6.96 1.61 9.89
N GLY A 139 -5.97 1.25 9.06
CA GLY A 139 -4.58 1.04 9.48
C GLY A 139 -3.93 2.31 10.07
N LEU A 140 -4.21 3.48 9.48
CA LEU A 140 -3.77 4.77 10.03
C LEU A 140 -4.46 5.11 11.35
N ALA A 141 -5.76 4.88 11.45
CA ALA A 141 -6.50 5.07 12.70
C ALA A 141 -5.93 4.17 13.80
N HIS A 142 -5.63 2.91 13.48
CA HIS A 142 -4.98 1.98 14.40
C HIS A 142 -3.62 2.52 14.89
N LEU A 143 -2.78 3.05 14.01
CA LEU A 143 -1.51 3.68 14.40
C LEU A 143 -1.72 4.93 15.27
N TRP A 144 -2.73 5.73 14.96
CA TRP A 144 -3.04 6.94 15.73
C TRP A 144 -3.45 6.65 17.17
N PHE A 145 -4.29 5.63 17.39
CA PHE A 145 -4.71 5.21 18.73
C PHE A 145 -3.56 4.63 19.56
N HIS A 146 -2.55 4.06 18.90
CA HIS A 146 -1.41 3.44 19.57
C HIS A 146 -0.11 4.25 19.45
N ARG A 147 -0.19 5.52 19.05
CA ARG A 147 0.97 6.39 18.76
C ARG A 147 2.00 6.47 19.88
N GLU A 148 1.57 6.35 21.14
CA GLU A 148 2.45 6.37 22.32
C GLU A 148 3.45 5.19 22.33
N ARG A 149 3.08 4.08 21.67
CA ARG A 149 3.89 2.85 21.59
C ARG A 149 4.54 2.67 20.22
N VAL A 150 4.22 3.55 19.27
CA VAL A 150 4.80 3.52 17.92
C VAL A 150 6.21 4.08 17.98
N GLY A 151 7.19 3.24 17.66
CA GLY A 151 8.58 3.67 17.51
C GLY A 151 9.42 3.53 18.76
N GLU A 152 8.96 2.76 19.75
CA GLU A 152 9.75 2.44 20.93
C GLU A 152 11.12 1.86 20.53
N GLY A 153 12.21 2.51 20.94
CA GLY A 153 13.58 2.14 20.56
C GLY A 153 13.97 2.44 19.10
N VAL A 154 13.26 3.35 18.42
CA VAL A 154 13.61 3.88 17.09
C VAL A 154 13.81 5.40 17.19
N PRO A 155 14.78 6.01 16.49
CA PRO A 155 14.97 7.45 16.54
C PRO A 155 13.68 8.21 16.16
N SER A 156 13.30 9.19 16.97
CA SER A 156 12.02 9.91 16.83
C SER A 156 11.85 10.60 15.48
N GLY A 157 12.95 11.10 14.90
CA GLY A 157 12.97 11.66 13.55
C GLY A 157 12.58 10.63 12.48
N VAL A 158 13.08 9.39 12.59
CA VAL A 158 12.73 8.29 11.66
C VAL A 158 11.25 7.97 11.77
N VAL A 159 10.72 7.82 12.99
CA VAL A 159 9.31 7.52 13.23
C VAL A 159 8.41 8.60 12.65
N ARG A 160 8.71 9.88 12.90
CA ARG A 160 7.92 11.02 12.39
C ARG A 160 7.94 11.06 10.86
N SER A 161 9.10 10.89 10.23
CA SER A 161 9.22 10.86 8.77
C SER A 161 8.39 9.73 8.14
N LEU A 162 8.42 8.53 8.73
CA LEU A 162 7.62 7.41 8.26
C LEU A 162 6.11 7.68 8.41
N LEU A 163 5.67 8.19 9.57
CA LEU A 163 4.26 8.51 9.78
C LEU A 163 3.78 9.62 8.83
N LEU A 164 4.60 10.65 8.58
CA LEU A 164 4.30 11.69 7.60
C LEU A 164 4.19 11.12 6.19
N LEU A 165 5.08 10.20 5.80
CA LEU A 165 5.00 9.52 4.52
C LEU A 165 3.72 8.68 4.39
N LEU A 166 3.32 7.96 5.44
CA LEU A 166 2.07 7.19 5.43
C LEU A 166 0.85 8.11 5.27
N LEU A 167 0.81 9.24 5.98
CA LEU A 167 -0.25 10.23 5.84
C LEU A 167 -0.29 10.86 4.45
N ALA A 168 0.87 11.23 3.90
CA ALA A 168 0.97 11.76 2.54
C ALA A 168 0.52 10.73 1.49
N GLY A 169 0.93 9.47 1.65
CA GLY A 169 0.50 8.36 0.80
C GLY A 169 -1.02 8.15 0.85
N TYR A 170 -1.63 8.26 2.03
CA TYR A 170 -3.08 8.17 2.15
C TYR A 170 -3.82 9.35 1.52
N ALA A 171 -3.33 10.58 1.71
CA ALA A 171 -3.88 11.76 1.06
C ALA A 171 -3.85 11.63 -0.47
N LEU A 172 -2.78 11.05 -1.00
CA LEU A 172 -2.65 10.76 -2.43
C LEU A 172 -3.70 9.72 -2.89
N ASN A 173 -3.91 8.64 -2.13
CA ASN A 173 -4.96 7.67 -2.41
C ASN A 173 -6.37 8.29 -2.43
N LEU A 174 -6.67 9.22 -1.51
CA LEU A 174 -7.94 9.97 -1.52
C LEU A 174 -8.08 10.83 -2.77
N SER A 175 -6.99 11.47 -3.21
CA SER A 175 -6.98 12.27 -4.44
C SER A 175 -7.26 11.41 -5.68
N TRP A 176 -6.69 10.21 -5.75
CA TRP A 176 -6.93 9.25 -6.82
C TRP A 176 -8.36 8.71 -6.79
N MET A 177 -8.89 8.40 -5.61
CA MET A 177 -10.29 7.97 -5.49
C MET A 177 -11.25 9.03 -6.03
N ARG A 178 -11.00 10.32 -5.74
CA ARG A 178 -11.78 11.42 -6.32
C ARG A 178 -11.71 11.44 -7.85
N LYS A 179 -10.53 11.22 -8.43
CA LYS A 179 -10.35 11.12 -9.90
C LYS A 179 -11.12 9.93 -10.48
N ILE A 180 -11.04 8.76 -9.86
CA ILE A 180 -11.76 7.54 -10.28
C ILE A 180 -13.28 7.80 -10.30
N VAL A 181 -13.83 8.38 -9.22
CA VAL A 181 -15.26 8.71 -9.14
C VAL A 181 -15.66 9.75 -10.20
N ALA A 182 -14.84 10.77 -10.42
CA ALA A 182 -15.11 11.79 -11.43
C ALA A 182 -15.16 11.20 -12.85
N MET A 183 -14.22 10.31 -13.19
CA MET A 183 -14.23 9.60 -14.47
C MET A 183 -15.48 8.74 -14.64
N GLY A 184 -15.87 7.98 -13.61
CA GLY A 184 -17.08 7.16 -13.64
C GLY A 184 -18.37 7.97 -13.84
N ARG A 185 -18.47 9.16 -13.22
CA ARG A 185 -19.61 10.08 -13.40
C ARG A 185 -19.65 10.68 -14.81
N SER A 186 -18.48 11.05 -15.37
CA SER A 186 -18.39 11.60 -16.72
C SER A 186 -18.84 10.58 -17.77
N ARG A 187 -18.45 9.31 -17.63
CA ARG A 187 -18.84 8.24 -18.56
C ARG A 187 -20.35 7.96 -18.54
N LYS A 188 -20.97 7.95 -17.35
CA LYS A 188 -22.43 7.82 -17.20
C LYS A 188 -23.22 8.95 -17.86
N ARG A 189 -22.63 10.15 -18.01
CA ARG A 189 -23.29 11.28 -18.70
C ARG A 189 -23.20 11.18 -20.23
N ARG A 190 -22.32 10.34 -20.77
CA ARG A 190 -22.08 10.17 -22.21
C ARG A 190 -22.72 8.91 -22.80
N ALA A 191 -23.19 8.01 -21.95
CA ALA A 191 -23.90 6.78 -22.31
C ALA A 191 -25.40 7.01 -22.20
#